data_AF-A0A1A0K678-F1
#
_entry.id   AF-A0A1A0K678-F1
#
_cell.length_a   1.000
_cell.length_b   1.000
_cell.length_c   1.000
_cell.angle_alpha   90.00
_cell.angle_beta   90.00
_cell.angle_gamma   90.00
#
_symmetry.space_group_name_H-M   'P 1'
#
loop_
_entity.id
_entity.type
_entity.pdbx_description
1 polymer ?
#
loop_
_entity_poly.entity_id
_entity_poly.type
_entity_poly.pdbx_seq_one_letter_code
_entity_poly.pdbx_strand_id
1 'polypeptide(L)'
;MLDPERRESGADEQLTPRQAAAAIFSARLSELIAESVVSTEDGSTRSLTLYSLAQHLELAYPDVPVSQSGLYRLVHGEAIPRLDLIIALARVFDVPPEYFVAAESGR
;
A
#
# COMPACT_ATOMS: atom_id res chain seq x y z
N MET A 1 7.03 -44.15 28.20
CA MET A 1 7.81 -43.04 27.62
C MET A 1 7.29 -42.79 26.23
N LEU A 2 6.38 -41.82 26.09
CA LEU A 2 5.90 -41.28 24.83
C LEU A 2 5.61 -39.80 25.10
N ASP A 3 6.41 -38.92 24.52
CA ASP A 3 6.13 -37.50 24.37
C ASP A 3 5.24 -37.30 23.13
N PRO A 4 4.08 -36.64 23.27
CA PRO A 4 3.46 -36.02 22.10
C PRO A 4 2.87 -34.64 22.41
N GLU A 5 3.62 -33.71 22.99
CA GLU A 5 3.22 -32.28 22.96
C GLU A 5 3.80 -31.66 21.69
N ARG A 6 3.25 -32.09 20.54
CA ARG A 6 3.39 -31.38 19.28
C ARG A 6 2.78 -29.99 19.46
N ARG A 7 3.66 -28.99 19.40
CA ARG A 7 3.43 -27.64 18.87
C ARG A 7 1.96 -27.23 18.92
N GLU A 8 1.62 -26.51 19.97
CA GLU A 8 0.51 -25.57 19.94
C GLU A 8 0.74 -24.64 18.74
N SER A 9 0.10 -24.97 17.63
CA SER A 9 0.00 -24.13 16.45
C SER A 9 -0.55 -22.79 16.90
N GLY A 10 0.20 -21.74 16.54
CA GLY A 10 -0.04 -20.36 16.93
C GLY A 10 -1.53 -19.99 16.88
N ALA A 11 -1.97 -19.36 17.97
CA ALA A 11 -3.28 -18.75 18.08
C ALA A 11 -3.62 -17.95 16.81
N ASP A 12 -4.87 -18.08 16.36
CA ASP A 12 -5.54 -17.14 15.46
C ASP A 12 -5.42 -15.73 16.04
N GLU A 13 -4.30 -15.06 15.77
CA GLU A 13 -4.08 -13.68 16.18
C GLU A 13 -4.92 -12.81 15.24
N GLN A 14 -6.20 -12.68 15.58
CA GLN A 14 -7.12 -11.80 14.87
C GLN A 14 -6.52 -10.41 14.81
N LEU A 15 -6.18 -9.97 13.60
CA LEU A 15 -5.62 -8.64 13.36
C LEU A 15 -6.54 -7.59 13.99
N THR A 16 -5.94 -6.63 14.69
CA THR A 16 -6.69 -5.45 15.11
C THR A 16 -7.29 -4.77 13.88
N PRO A 17 -8.42 -4.05 13.98
CA PRO A 17 -9.00 -3.32 12.84
C PRO A 17 -7.98 -2.40 12.15
N ARG A 18 -7.08 -1.83 12.96
CA ARG A 18 -5.96 -1.01 12.51
C ARG A 18 -4.99 -1.79 11.60
N GLN A 19 -4.57 -2.98 12.04
CA GLN A 19 -3.67 -3.84 11.27
C GLN A 19 -4.34 -4.40 10.02
N ALA A 20 -5.62 -4.76 10.10
CA ALA A 20 -6.39 -5.21 8.95
C ALA A 20 -6.48 -4.10 7.87
N ALA A 21 -6.77 -2.86 8.27
CA ALA A 21 -6.80 -1.73 7.35
C ALA A 21 -5.41 -1.46 6.72
N ALA A 22 -4.33 -1.53 7.50
CA ALA A 22 -2.97 -1.36 6.99
C ALA A 22 -2.59 -2.46 5.99
N ALA A 23 -3.00 -3.71 6.24
CA ALA A 23 -2.74 -4.84 5.36
C ALA A 23 -3.51 -4.75 4.03
N ILE A 24 -4.79 -4.34 4.07
CA ILE A 24 -5.58 -4.10 2.85
C ILE A 24 -4.91 -2.99 2.02
N PHE A 25 -4.60 -1.87 2.68
CA PHE A 25 -3.98 -0.73 2.00
C PHE A 25 -2.64 -1.11 1.36
N SER A 26 -1.77 -1.78 2.10
CA SER A 26 -0.43 -2.14 1.63
C SER A 26 -0.48 -3.10 0.45
N ALA A 27 -1.38 -4.09 0.49
CA ALA A 27 -1.59 -5.03 -0.62
C ALA A 27 -2.05 -4.30 -1.89
N ARG A 28 -3.06 -3.43 -1.77
CA ARG A 28 -3.62 -2.68 -2.91
C ARG A 28 -2.63 -1.69 -3.50
N LEU A 29 -1.86 -0.99 -2.67
CA LEU A 29 -0.82 -0.10 -3.15
C LEU A 29 0.32 -0.86 -3.84
N SER A 30 0.71 -2.02 -3.30
CA SER A 30 1.76 -2.86 -3.90
C SER A 30 1.36 -3.38 -5.27
N GLU A 31 0.11 -3.82 -5.42
CA GLU A 31 -0.49 -4.26 -6.68
C GLU A 31 -0.43 -3.16 -7.73
N LEU A 32 -0.93 -1.96 -7.41
CA LEU A 32 -0.90 -0.81 -8.32
C LEU A 32 0.52 -0.42 -8.74
N ILE A 33 1.47 -0.42 -7.81
CA ILE A 33 2.87 -0.11 -8.13
C ILE A 33 3.48 -1.16 -9.07
N ALA A 34 3.18 -2.43 -8.84
CA ALA A 34 3.71 -3.53 -9.66
C ALA A 34 3.18 -3.52 -11.10
N GLU A 35 1.92 -3.13 -11.28
CA GLU A 35 1.27 -3.03 -12.59
C GLU A 35 1.59 -1.73 -13.33
N SER A 36 1.99 -0.69 -12.59
CA SER A 36 2.23 0.63 -13.15
C SER A 36 3.58 0.75 -13.85
N VAL A 37 3.54 1.35 -15.03
CA VAL A 37 4.72 1.75 -15.78
C VAL A 37 4.68 3.25 -16.07
N VAL A 38 5.84 3.89 -16.04
CA VAL A 38 6.02 5.31 -16.32
C VAL A 38 6.82 5.49 -17.61
N SER A 39 6.39 6.45 -18.43
CA SER A 39 7.15 6.90 -19.59
C SER A 39 8.25 7.85 -19.15
N THR A 40 9.48 7.61 -19.59
CA THR A 40 10.61 8.52 -19.41
C THR A 40 10.65 9.55 -20.54
N GLU A 41 11.36 10.66 -20.33
CA GLU A 41 11.57 11.70 -21.35
C GLU A 41 12.19 11.14 -22.65
N ASP A 42 13.02 10.09 -22.54
CA ASP A 42 13.61 9.37 -23.68
C ASP A 42 12.63 8.43 -24.41
N GLY A 43 11.33 8.49 -24.10
CA GLY A 43 10.29 7.64 -24.68
C GLY A 43 10.29 6.17 -24.22
N SER A 44 11.25 5.78 -23.38
CA SER A 44 11.31 4.44 -22.79
C SER A 44 10.26 4.27 -21.69
N THR A 45 9.77 3.04 -21.51
CA THR A 45 8.86 2.69 -20.42
C THR A 45 9.63 2.00 -19.31
N ARG A 46 9.47 2.45 -18.06
CA ARG A 46 10.10 1.86 -16.87
C ARG A 46 9.05 1.52 -15.83
N SER A 47 9.31 0.51 -15.00
CA SER A 47 8.46 0.21 -13.85
C SER A 47 8.40 1.41 -12.90
N LEU A 48 7.23 1.66 -12.32
CA LEU A 48 7.08 2.67 -11.29
C LEU A 48 7.93 2.29 -10.07
N THR A 49 8.67 3.26 -9.54
CA THR A 49 9.43 3.11 -8.29
C THR A 49 8.81 3.98 -7.20
N LEU A 50 9.07 3.65 -5.93
CA LEU A 50 8.66 4.50 -4.80
C LEU A 50 9.25 5.91 -4.90
N TYR A 51 10.46 6.04 -5.44
CA TYR A 51 11.10 7.34 -5.64
C TYR A 51 10.33 8.17 -6.67
N SER A 52 10.04 7.62 -7.84
CA SER A 52 9.28 8.32 -8.89
C SER A 52 7.85 8.64 -8.45
N LEU A 53 7.23 7.76 -7.66
CA LEU A 53 5.90 8.02 -7.08
C LEU A 53 5.95 9.18 -6.07
N ALA A 54 6.95 9.21 -5.19
CA ALA A 54 7.14 10.31 -4.24
C ALA A 54 7.32 11.65 -4.96
N GLN A 55 8.20 11.69 -5.97
CA GLN A 55 8.42 12.90 -6.77
C GLN A 55 7.15 13.36 -7.50
N HIS A 56 6.39 12.43 -8.07
CA HIS A 56 5.12 12.76 -8.71
C HIS A 56 4.10 13.34 -7.72
N LEU A 57 3.96 12.74 -6.53
CA LEU A 57 3.07 13.22 -5.48
C LEU A 57 3.49 14.61 -4.96
N GLU A 58 4.78 14.85 -4.74
CA GLU A 58 5.31 16.15 -4.30
C GLU A 58 4.99 17.27 -5.30
N LEU A 59 5.06 16.96 -6.61
CA LEU A 59 4.76 17.93 -7.67
C LEU A 59 3.25 18.16 -7.87
N ALA A 60 2.45 17.09 -7.87
CA ALA A 60 1.03 17.17 -8.18
C ALA A 60 0.16 17.55 -6.96
N TYR A 61 0.62 17.23 -5.74
CA TYR A 61 -0.10 17.42 -4.49
C TYR A 61 0.82 18.00 -3.41
N PRO A 62 1.28 19.26 -3.56
CA PRO A 62 2.29 19.86 -2.68
C PRO A 62 1.85 19.98 -1.21
N ASP A 63 0.53 19.99 -0.96
CA ASP A 63 -0.03 20.04 0.40
C ASP A 63 -0.11 18.66 1.09
N VAL A 64 0.19 17.58 0.38
CA VAL A 64 0.14 16.22 0.92
C VAL A 64 1.52 15.82 1.44
N PRO A 65 1.68 15.60 2.76
CA PRO A 65 2.98 15.23 3.31
C PRO A 65 3.37 13.82 2.87
N VAL A 66 4.36 13.73 2.01
CA VAL A 66 4.88 12.47 1.49
C VAL A 66 6.40 12.42 1.61
N SER A 67 6.94 11.22 1.80
CA SER A 67 8.36 10.94 1.70
C SER A 67 8.55 9.50 1.23
N GLN A 68 9.69 9.21 0.62
CA GLN A 68 10.00 7.85 0.15
C GLN A 68 9.97 6.83 1.31
N SER A 69 10.51 7.16 2.48
CA SER A 69 10.43 6.31 3.68
C SER A 69 9.00 6.14 4.20
N GLY A 70 8.17 7.18 4.08
CA GLY A 70 6.74 7.10 4.38
C GLY A 70 6.02 6.10 3.48
N LEU A 71 6.21 6.21 2.17
CA LEU A 71 5.65 5.29 1.18
C LEU A 71 6.15 3.85 1.37
N TYR A 72 7.44 3.66 1.70
CA TYR A 72 7.99 2.34 1.98
C TYR A 72 7.24 1.66 3.14
N ARG A 73 7.03 2.37 4.25
CA ARG A 73 6.28 1.83 5.40
C ARG A 73 4.83 1.50 5.04
N LEU A 74 4.20 2.30 4.19
CA LEU A 74 2.84 2.03 3.71
C LEU A 74 2.77 0.77 2.86
N VAL A 75 3.71 0.58 1.93
CA VAL A 75 3.81 -0.63 1.09
C VAL A 75 4.07 -1.89 1.92
N HIS A 76 4.74 -1.77 3.07
CA HIS A 76 4.99 -2.89 3.98
C HIS A 76 3.93 -3.05 5.09
N GLY A 77 2.87 -2.22 5.10
CA GLY A 77 1.82 -2.27 6.12
C GLY A 77 2.26 -1.81 7.52
N GLU A 78 3.41 -1.16 7.62
CA GLU A 78 3.99 -0.66 8.87
C GLU A 78 3.43 0.72 9.28
N ALA A 79 2.71 1.38 8.37
CA ALA A 79 2.08 2.67 8.60
C ALA A 79 0.63 2.67 8.11
N ILE A 80 -0.17 3.58 8.69
CA ILE A 80 -1.52 3.87 8.20
C ILE A 80 -1.48 5.16 7.39
N PRO A 81 -2.04 5.16 6.17
CA PRO A 81 -2.15 6.35 5.36
C PRO A 81 -3.15 7.33 5.97
N ARG A 82 -2.90 8.62 5.76
CA ARG A 82 -3.88 9.67 6.04
C ARG A 82 -4.87 9.78 4.87
N LEU A 83 -6.05 10.34 5.14
CA LEU A 83 -7.11 10.47 4.13
C LEU A 83 -6.68 11.30 2.91
N ASP A 84 -5.95 12.40 3.13
CA ASP A 84 -5.38 13.25 2.08
C ASP A 84 -4.49 12.45 1.11
N LEU A 85 -3.60 11.61 1.65
CA LEU A 85 -2.73 10.73 0.88
C LEU A 85 -3.51 9.63 0.14
N ILE A 86 -4.54 9.04 0.76
CA ILE A 86 -5.42 8.08 0.07
C ILE A 86 -6.04 8.72 -1.17
N ILE A 87 -6.59 9.93 -1.03
CA ILE A 87 -7.22 10.66 -2.14
C ILE A 87 -6.20 11.00 -3.23
N ALA A 88 -4.99 11.43 -2.86
CA ALA A 88 -3.93 11.72 -3.82
C ALA A 88 -3.50 10.48 -4.60
N LEU A 89 -3.24 9.37 -3.91
CA LEU A 89 -2.87 8.09 -4.53
C LEU A 89 -3.97 7.57 -5.46
N ALA A 90 -5.23 7.64 -5.02
CA ALA A 90 -6.39 7.27 -5.82
C ALA A 90 -6.43 8.01 -7.16
N ARG A 91 -6.16 9.31 -7.16
CA ARG A 91 -6.08 10.11 -8.40
C ARG A 91 -4.85 9.79 -9.25
N VAL A 92 -3.71 9.51 -8.64
CA VAL A 92 -2.48 9.14 -9.37
C VAL A 92 -2.65 7.83 -10.12
N PHE A 93 -3.32 6.86 -9.51
CA PHE A 93 -3.56 5.53 -10.09
C PHE A 93 -4.90 5.41 -10.83
N ASP A 94 -5.67 6.49 -10.93
CA ASP A 94 -7.00 6.52 -11.55
C ASP A 94 -7.97 5.44 -11.00
N VAL A 95 -7.97 5.26 -9.68
CA VAL A 95 -8.86 4.35 -8.95
C VAL A 95 -9.74 5.13 -7.95
N PRO A 96 -10.93 4.63 -7.60
CA PRO A 96 -11.73 5.23 -6.53
C PRO A 96 -11.02 5.11 -5.15
N PRO A 97 -11.13 6.09 -4.24
CA PRO A 97 -10.49 6.03 -2.92
C PRO A 97 -10.88 4.80 -2.09
N GLU A 98 -12.10 4.29 -2.29
CA GLU A 98 -12.63 3.10 -1.63
C GLU A 98 -11.81 1.84 -1.93
N TYR A 99 -11.09 1.81 -3.07
CA TYR A 99 -10.18 0.73 -3.46
C TYR A 99 -9.15 0.42 -2.38
N PHE A 100 -8.70 1.45 -1.66
CA PHE A 100 -7.67 1.35 -0.64
C PHE A 100 -8.17 0.92 0.74
N VAL A 101 -9.50 0.92 0.97
CA VAL A 101 -10.11 0.70 2.29
C VAL A 101 -11.13 -0.43 2.33
N ALA A 102 -11.72 -0.76 1.18
CA ALA A 102 -12.66 -1.87 1.10
C ALA A 102 -11.90 -3.20 1.13
N ALA A 103 -12.08 -3.97 2.20
CA ALA A 103 -12.01 -5.42 2.07
C ALA A 103 -13.07 -5.78 1.03
N GLU A 104 -12.70 -6.54 -0.01
CA GLU A 104 -13.67 -6.97 -1.02
C GLU A 104 -14.92 -7.47 -0.29
N SER A 105 -16.03 -6.77 -0.48
CA SER A 105 -17.31 -7.24 0.03
C SER A 105 -17.61 -8.49 -0.76
N GLY A 106 -17.28 -9.64 -0.17
CA GLY A 106 -17.46 -10.96 -0.76
C GLY A 106 -18.83 -11.04 -1.39
N ARG A 107 -18.85 -11.32 -2.69
CA ARG A 107 -20.04 -11.70 -3.43
C ARG A 107 -20.23 -13.21 -3.32
#